data_AF-N9LYI2-F1
#
_entry.id   AF-N9LYI2-F1
#
_cell.length_a   1.000
_cell.length_b   1.000
_cell.length_c   1.000
_cell.angle_alpha   90.00
_cell.angle_beta   90.00
_cell.angle_gamma   90.00
#
_symmetry.space_group_name_H-M   'P 1'
#
loop_
_entity.id
_entity.type
_entity.pdbx_description
1 polymer ?
#
loop_
_entity_poly.entity_id
_entity_poly.type
_entity_poly.pdbx_seq_one_letter_code
_entity_poly.pdbx_strand_id
1 'polypeptide(L)'
;MACQSFSQQKQQIMTQKSEQQQIASLFQNAQTSGVLVIYDGKKIQKYGNDTSRAEHRYIPASTFKMLNALIGIQHHKTTPNEIFKWDGRKRAFSSWEKDLTLAEAMQASAVPVYQELARRIGLELMTQEIKRVGYGNNNVGTQVDNFWLVGPLKITPVEEVRFAYALAKQKLPFDQSTQQQVKGMLLLDEVQGAKIYAKSGWGMDVSPQVGWWTGWIEQANGKITAFSLNMEMSQPEHAETRKAIVYQALQQLDLLVN
;
A
#
# COMPACT_ATOMS: atom_id res chain seq x y z
N MET A 1 9.91 29.02 31.42
CA MET A 1 9.39 27.79 30.78
C MET A 1 8.31 28.05 29.73
N ALA A 2 7.33 28.95 29.94
CA ALA A 2 6.26 29.21 28.94
C ALA A 2 6.71 29.89 27.61
N CYS A 3 7.71 30.79 27.63
CA CYS A 3 8.20 31.42 26.38
C CYS A 3 8.96 30.45 25.46
N GLN A 4 9.66 29.45 26.03
CA GLN A 4 10.39 28.45 25.26
C GLN A 4 9.46 27.44 24.58
N SER A 5 8.36 27.05 25.23
CA SER A 5 7.36 26.15 24.63
C SER A 5 6.59 26.82 23.48
N PHE A 6 6.27 28.12 23.59
CA PHE A 6 5.63 28.89 22.53
C PHE A 6 6.52 29.03 21.27
N SER A 7 7.83 29.24 21.46
CA SER A 7 8.79 29.35 20.35
C SER A 7 8.95 28.03 19.59
N GLN A 8 9.06 26.90 20.31
CA GLN A 8 9.15 25.56 19.71
C GLN A 8 7.88 25.19 18.94
N GLN A 9 6.71 25.48 19.51
CA GLN A 9 5.43 25.20 18.85
C GLN A 9 5.27 26.02 17.55
N LYS A 10 5.67 27.29 17.56
CA LYS A 10 5.64 28.15 16.37
C LYS A 10 6.58 27.64 15.27
N GLN A 11 7.78 27.18 15.64
CA GLN A 11 8.75 26.62 14.70
C GLN A 11 8.24 25.32 14.07
N GLN A 12 7.68 24.42 14.87
CA GLN A 12 7.08 23.17 14.39
C GLN A 12 5.93 23.41 13.40
N ILE A 13 5.08 24.40 13.66
CA ILE A 13 3.98 24.79 12.74
C ILE A 13 4.55 25.31 11.42
N MET A 14 5.60 26.13 11.44
CA MET A 14 6.23 26.64 10.23
C MET A 14 6.89 25.52 9.40
N THR A 15 7.61 24.60 10.05
CA THR A 15 8.21 23.45 9.38
C THR A 15 7.14 22.57 8.72
N GLN A 16 6.09 22.20 9.45
CA GLN A 16 5.01 21.38 8.90
C GLN A 16 4.30 22.06 7.72
N LYS A 17 4.11 23.39 7.78
CA LYS A 17 3.55 24.15 6.67
C LYS A 17 4.46 24.13 5.43
N SER A 18 5.78 24.19 5.61
CA SER A 18 6.75 24.07 4.52
C SER A 18 6.75 22.67 3.90
N GLU A 19 6.78 21.62 4.72
CA GLU A 19 6.69 20.21 4.27
C GLU A 19 5.41 20.00 3.45
N GLN A 20 4.27 20.51 3.92
CA GLN A 20 3.00 20.46 3.21
C GLN A 20 3.08 21.09 1.82
N GLN A 21 3.69 22.27 1.71
CA GLN A 21 3.84 22.97 0.43
C GLN A 21 4.77 22.23 -0.52
N GLN A 22 5.91 21.74 -0.02
CA GLN A 22 6.87 20.98 -0.82
C GLN A 22 6.27 19.68 -1.35
N ILE A 23 5.62 18.89 -0.49
CA ILE A 23 4.99 17.63 -0.90
C ILE A 23 3.79 17.88 -1.82
N ALA A 24 2.99 18.92 -1.57
CA ALA A 24 1.90 19.28 -2.49
C ALA A 24 2.40 19.64 -3.89
N SER A 25 3.57 20.28 -4.01
CA SER A 25 4.16 20.61 -5.31
C SER A 25 4.53 19.37 -6.13
N LEU A 26 4.85 18.24 -5.48
CA LEU A 26 5.14 16.98 -6.18
C LEU A 26 3.94 16.47 -6.98
N PHE A 27 2.74 16.55 -6.40
CA PHE A 27 1.49 16.18 -7.08
C PHE A 27 1.09 17.21 -8.16
N GLN A 28 1.33 18.50 -7.91
CA GLN A 28 1.06 19.56 -8.90
C GLN A 28 1.96 19.42 -10.13
N ASN A 29 3.24 19.15 -9.95
CA ASN A 29 4.20 18.92 -11.03
C ASN A 29 3.85 17.65 -11.83
N ALA A 30 3.29 16.65 -11.15
CA ALA A 30 2.72 15.46 -11.77
C ALA A 30 1.35 15.68 -12.41
N GLN A 31 0.80 16.89 -12.38
CA GLN A 31 -0.50 17.25 -12.98
C GLN A 31 -1.66 16.34 -12.52
N THR A 32 -1.65 15.95 -11.24
CA THR A 32 -2.65 15.05 -10.66
C THR A 32 -3.13 15.55 -9.30
N SER A 33 -4.28 15.04 -8.84
CA SER A 33 -4.77 15.22 -7.47
C SER A 33 -4.39 14.02 -6.61
N GLY A 34 -3.83 14.27 -5.42
CA GLY A 34 -3.43 13.19 -4.53
C GLY A 34 -3.13 13.61 -3.10
N VAL A 35 -2.99 12.57 -2.27
CA VAL A 35 -2.62 12.65 -0.86
C VAL A 35 -1.56 11.60 -0.55
N LEU A 36 -0.62 11.96 0.31
CA LEU A 36 0.28 11.07 1.02
C LEU A 36 -0.09 11.08 2.50
N VAL A 37 -0.46 9.94 3.04
CA VAL A 37 -0.73 9.78 4.46
C VAL A 37 0.48 9.12 5.13
N ILE A 38 0.96 9.71 6.23
CA ILE A 38 2.07 9.19 7.05
C ILE A 38 1.53 8.81 8.43
N TYR A 39 1.96 7.67 8.96
CA TYR A 39 1.61 7.20 10.29
C TYR A 39 2.82 6.60 11.02
N ASP A 40 3.19 7.19 12.15
CA ASP A 40 4.32 6.78 12.99
C ASP A 40 3.92 5.87 14.17
N GLY A 41 2.68 5.35 14.15
CA GLY A 41 2.08 4.62 15.26
C GLY A 41 1.37 5.48 16.30
N LYS A 42 1.52 6.82 16.24
CA LYS A 42 0.87 7.76 17.17
C LYS A 42 -0.03 8.75 16.45
N LYS A 43 0.50 9.42 15.42
CA LYS A 43 -0.19 10.50 14.72
C LYS A 43 -0.31 10.21 13.23
N ILE A 44 -1.45 10.57 12.66
CA ILE A 44 -1.64 10.60 11.22
C ILE A 44 -1.33 12.01 10.72
N GLN A 45 -0.47 12.10 9.72
CA GLN A 45 -0.18 13.32 8.98
C GLN A 45 -0.60 13.13 7.52
N LYS A 46 -1.14 14.18 6.92
CA LYS A 46 -1.68 14.16 5.55
C LYS A 46 -0.98 15.24 4.77
N TYR A 47 -0.38 14.86 3.65
CA TYR A 47 0.35 15.74 2.75
C TYR A 47 -0.18 15.63 1.33
N GLY A 48 0.02 16.64 0.48
CA GLY A 48 -0.42 16.62 -0.92
C GLY A 48 -1.35 17.77 -1.29
N ASN A 49 -1.76 17.83 -2.55
CA ASN A 49 -2.59 18.92 -3.09
C ASN A 49 -4.11 18.69 -2.94
N ASP A 50 -4.53 17.49 -2.52
CA ASP A 50 -5.92 17.19 -2.15
C ASP A 50 -5.97 16.25 -0.94
N THR A 51 -5.75 16.83 0.25
CA THR A 51 -5.72 16.05 1.50
C THR A 51 -7.09 15.49 1.89
N SER A 52 -8.18 15.95 1.26
CA SER A 52 -9.52 15.42 1.54
C SER A 52 -9.64 13.94 1.15
N ARG A 53 -8.87 13.50 0.14
CA ARG A 53 -8.79 12.10 -0.32
C ARG A 53 -8.43 11.11 0.79
N ALA A 54 -7.75 11.58 1.86
CA ALA A 54 -7.35 10.72 2.97
C ALA A 54 -8.52 9.98 3.64
N GLU A 55 -9.72 10.55 3.59
CA GLU A 55 -10.94 9.99 4.18
C GLU A 55 -11.93 9.44 3.13
N HIS A 56 -11.60 9.54 1.85
CA HIS A 56 -12.44 9.02 0.77
C HIS A 56 -12.10 7.56 0.49
N ARG A 57 -13.13 6.76 0.21
CA ARG A 57 -13.02 5.33 -0.07
C ARG A 57 -12.79 5.08 -1.57
N TYR A 58 -11.73 4.36 -1.89
CA TYR A 58 -11.43 3.88 -3.24
C TYR A 58 -11.27 2.37 -3.24
N ILE A 59 -11.34 1.73 -4.40
CA ILE A 59 -10.93 0.33 -4.49
C ILE A 59 -9.43 0.21 -4.12
N PRO A 60 -9.02 -0.84 -3.41
CA PRO A 60 -7.61 -1.05 -3.07
C PRO A 60 -6.75 -1.39 -4.30
N ALA A 61 -7.35 -1.95 -5.35
CA ALA A 61 -6.62 -2.51 -6.48
C ALA A 61 -5.52 -3.48 -5.98
N SER A 62 -4.31 -3.39 -6.52
CA SER A 62 -3.25 -4.35 -6.20
C SER A 62 -2.62 -4.22 -4.80
N THR A 63 -2.98 -3.22 -3.99
CA THR A 63 -2.55 -3.20 -2.56
C THR A 63 -3.18 -4.36 -1.78
N PHE A 64 -4.39 -4.79 -2.18
CA PHE A 64 -5.09 -5.93 -1.60
C PHE A 64 -4.30 -7.24 -1.67
N LYS A 65 -3.32 -7.35 -2.58
CA LYS A 65 -2.42 -8.52 -2.65
C LYS A 65 -1.73 -8.81 -1.32
N MET A 66 -1.43 -7.78 -0.52
CA MET A 66 -0.90 -7.95 0.84
C MET A 66 -1.83 -8.80 1.71
N LEU A 67 -3.12 -8.45 1.78
CA LEU A 67 -4.10 -9.18 2.58
C LEU A 67 -4.45 -10.54 1.95
N ASN A 68 -4.53 -10.62 0.63
CA ASN A 68 -4.77 -11.89 -0.08
C ASN A 68 -3.66 -12.92 0.24
N ALA A 69 -2.39 -12.51 0.23
CA ALA A 69 -1.27 -13.37 0.62
C ALA A 69 -1.35 -13.81 2.10
N LEU A 70 -1.68 -12.89 3.02
CA LEU A 70 -1.85 -13.21 4.45
C LEU A 70 -2.92 -14.29 4.64
N ILE A 71 -4.09 -14.11 4.03
CA ILE A 71 -5.21 -15.07 4.12
C ILE A 71 -4.81 -16.41 3.49
N GLY A 72 -4.23 -16.38 2.30
CA GLY A 72 -3.84 -17.57 1.56
C GLY A 72 -2.84 -18.45 2.32
N ILE A 73 -1.83 -17.83 2.94
CA ILE A 73 -0.82 -18.54 3.73
C ILE A 73 -1.40 -19.03 5.05
N GLN A 74 -2.13 -18.16 5.78
CA GLN A 74 -2.72 -18.51 7.09
C GLN A 74 -3.62 -19.75 7.00
N HIS A 75 -4.39 -19.86 5.91
CA HIS A 75 -5.35 -20.93 5.71
C HIS A 75 -4.85 -22.03 4.79
N HIS A 76 -3.53 -22.12 4.62
CA HIS A 76 -2.84 -23.18 3.87
C HIS A 76 -3.37 -23.38 2.44
N LYS A 77 -3.83 -22.30 1.80
CA LYS A 77 -4.25 -22.30 0.38
C LYS A 77 -3.07 -22.22 -0.58
N THR A 78 -1.91 -21.91 -0.04
CA THR A 78 -0.62 -21.90 -0.70
C THR A 78 0.51 -21.94 0.32
N THR A 79 1.73 -22.14 -0.14
CA THR A 79 2.95 -21.97 0.66
C THR A 79 3.81 -20.86 0.04
N PRO A 80 4.71 -20.22 0.79
CA PRO A 80 5.54 -19.13 0.26
C PRO A 80 6.37 -19.51 -0.98
N ASN A 81 6.76 -20.79 -1.09
CA ASN A 81 7.62 -21.31 -2.15
C ASN A 81 6.83 -22.08 -3.24
N GLU A 82 5.50 -22.13 -3.15
CA GLU A 82 4.69 -22.77 -4.18
C GLU A 82 4.85 -22.00 -5.51
N ILE A 83 5.01 -22.76 -6.58
CA ILE A 83 5.06 -22.23 -7.94
C ILE A 83 3.66 -22.27 -8.56
N PHE A 84 3.12 -21.10 -8.89
CA PHE A 84 1.90 -20.95 -9.69
C PHE A 84 2.28 -21.02 -11.16
N LYS A 85 1.89 -22.13 -11.81
CA LYS A 85 2.26 -22.39 -13.20
C LYS A 85 1.50 -21.48 -14.17
N TRP A 86 2.21 -21.01 -15.19
CA TRP A 86 1.56 -20.34 -16.30
C TRP A 86 0.86 -21.37 -17.21
N ASP A 87 -0.36 -21.06 -17.61
CA ASP A 87 -1.23 -21.92 -18.43
C ASP A 87 -0.97 -21.79 -19.94
N GLY A 88 0.08 -21.06 -20.34
CA GLY A 88 0.43 -20.80 -21.74
C GLY A 88 -0.47 -19.79 -22.45
N ARG A 89 -1.49 -19.22 -21.77
CA ARG A 89 -2.39 -18.24 -22.38
C ARG A 89 -1.79 -16.83 -22.32
N LYS A 90 -2.03 -16.03 -23.36
CA LYS A 90 -1.60 -14.63 -23.42
C LYS A 90 -2.15 -13.84 -22.23
N ARG A 91 -1.31 -13.03 -21.58
CA ARG A 91 -1.68 -12.16 -20.46
C ARG A 91 -1.49 -10.69 -20.84
N ALA A 92 -2.02 -9.78 -20.00
CA ALA A 92 -1.93 -8.34 -20.21
C ALA A 92 -0.47 -7.83 -20.27
N PHE A 93 0.44 -8.50 -19.58
CA PHE A 93 1.87 -8.20 -19.59
C PHE A 93 2.68 -9.46 -19.79
N SER A 94 3.70 -9.40 -20.66
CA SER A 94 4.63 -10.51 -20.91
C SER A 94 5.40 -10.92 -19.65
N SER A 95 5.64 -9.99 -18.73
CA SER A 95 6.25 -10.27 -17.43
C SER A 95 5.43 -11.24 -16.56
N TRP A 96 4.14 -11.45 -16.87
CA TRP A 96 3.27 -12.41 -16.19
C TRP A 96 3.21 -13.78 -16.89
N GLU A 97 3.80 -13.93 -18.07
CA GLU A 97 3.77 -15.14 -18.90
C GLU A 97 4.90 -16.10 -18.52
N LYS A 98 4.97 -16.43 -17.23
CA LYS A 98 5.93 -17.36 -16.65
C LYS A 98 5.39 -17.91 -15.33
N ASP A 99 6.01 -19.01 -14.89
CA ASP A 99 5.81 -19.56 -13.56
C ASP A 99 6.28 -18.56 -12.51
N LEU A 100 5.50 -18.41 -11.43
CA LEU A 100 5.75 -17.41 -10.38
C LEU A 100 5.45 -17.99 -9.00
N THR A 101 6.30 -17.69 -8.03
CA THR A 101 5.94 -17.74 -6.62
C THR A 101 5.02 -16.57 -6.23
N LEU A 102 4.40 -16.62 -5.05
CA LEU A 102 3.63 -15.48 -4.53
C LEU A 102 4.48 -14.21 -4.40
N ALA A 103 5.75 -14.35 -4.01
CA ALA A 103 6.68 -13.24 -3.84
C ALA A 103 6.98 -12.57 -5.19
N GLU A 104 7.32 -13.35 -6.21
CA GLU A 104 7.56 -12.83 -7.55
C GLU A 104 6.29 -12.21 -8.15
N ALA A 105 5.12 -12.83 -7.91
CA ALA A 105 3.83 -12.27 -8.31
C ALA A 105 3.47 -10.98 -7.55
N MET A 106 3.91 -10.81 -6.30
CA MET A 106 3.75 -9.57 -5.53
C MET A 106 4.52 -8.44 -6.22
N GLN A 107 5.78 -8.69 -6.55
CA GLN A 107 6.70 -7.74 -7.19
C GLN A 107 6.26 -7.38 -8.62
N ALA A 108 5.94 -8.38 -9.45
CA ALA A 108 5.42 -8.19 -10.80
C ALA A 108 3.95 -7.69 -10.82
N SER A 109 3.31 -7.60 -9.65
CA SER A 109 1.89 -7.30 -9.49
C SER A 109 0.98 -8.20 -10.34
N ALA A 110 1.36 -9.46 -10.55
CA ALA A 110 0.69 -10.41 -11.42
C ALA A 110 -0.72 -10.75 -10.91
N VAL A 111 -1.73 -10.11 -11.51
CA VAL A 111 -3.14 -10.30 -11.13
C VAL A 111 -3.58 -11.77 -11.24
N PRO A 112 -3.25 -12.53 -12.30
CA PRO A 112 -3.75 -13.91 -12.45
C PRO A 112 -3.37 -14.84 -11.30
N VAL A 113 -2.16 -14.73 -10.74
CA VAL A 113 -1.71 -15.54 -9.59
C VAL A 113 -2.57 -15.25 -8.35
N TYR A 114 -2.83 -13.98 -8.08
CA TYR A 114 -3.65 -13.58 -6.93
C TYR A 114 -5.15 -13.85 -7.12
N GLN A 115 -5.62 -13.90 -8.36
CA GLN A 115 -6.97 -14.40 -8.69
C GLN A 115 -7.08 -15.89 -8.44
N GLU A 116 -6.09 -16.68 -8.86
CA GLU A 116 -6.03 -18.11 -8.55
C GLU A 116 -6.03 -18.34 -7.03
N LEU A 117 -5.18 -17.61 -6.29
CA LEU A 117 -5.17 -17.69 -4.83
C LEU A 117 -6.53 -17.33 -4.22
N ALA A 118 -7.17 -16.26 -4.69
CA ALA A 118 -8.49 -15.87 -4.21
C ALA A 118 -9.56 -16.95 -4.46
N ARG A 119 -9.51 -17.63 -5.61
CA ARG A 119 -10.40 -18.77 -5.91
C ARG A 119 -10.13 -19.97 -5.00
N ARG A 120 -8.86 -20.26 -4.69
CA ARG A 120 -8.49 -21.32 -3.72
C ARG A 120 -8.95 -20.99 -2.30
N ILE A 121 -8.91 -19.72 -1.90
CA ILE A 121 -9.46 -19.23 -0.63
C ILE A 121 -10.98 -19.42 -0.60
N GLY A 122 -11.66 -19.04 -1.70
CA GLY A 122 -13.11 -19.13 -1.82
C GLY A 122 -13.83 -17.94 -1.17
N LEU A 123 -15.03 -17.65 -1.67
CA LEU A 123 -15.77 -16.42 -1.32
C LEU A 123 -16.10 -16.34 0.17
N GLU A 124 -16.54 -17.44 0.77
CA GLU A 124 -16.97 -17.49 2.16
C GLU A 124 -15.82 -17.15 3.11
N LEU A 125 -14.70 -17.87 3.00
CA LEU A 125 -13.51 -17.63 3.81
C LEU A 125 -12.93 -16.23 3.57
N MET A 126 -12.87 -15.78 2.32
CA MET A 126 -12.41 -14.42 1.98
C MET A 126 -13.25 -13.35 2.68
N THR A 127 -14.57 -13.51 2.67
CA THR A 127 -15.51 -12.57 3.32
C THR A 127 -15.35 -12.58 4.84
N GLN A 128 -15.22 -13.76 5.44
CA GLN A 128 -14.99 -13.91 6.88
C GLN A 128 -13.68 -13.22 7.30
N GLU A 129 -12.59 -13.45 6.57
CA GLU A 129 -11.27 -12.91 6.91
C GLU A 129 -11.18 -11.40 6.72
N ILE A 130 -11.73 -10.86 5.62
CA ILE A 130 -11.78 -9.41 5.39
C ILE A 130 -12.55 -8.72 6.52
N LYS A 131 -13.68 -9.29 6.94
CA LYS A 131 -14.46 -8.78 8.07
C LYS A 131 -13.71 -8.90 9.40
N ARG A 132 -13.02 -10.02 9.63
CA ARG A 132 -12.25 -10.29 10.86
C ARG A 132 -11.07 -9.33 11.01
N VAL A 133 -10.41 -8.99 9.91
CA VAL A 133 -9.32 -8.00 9.86
C VAL A 133 -9.87 -6.56 9.96
N GLY A 134 -11.11 -6.33 9.55
CA GLY A 134 -11.71 -5.00 9.46
C GLY A 134 -11.13 -4.20 8.29
N TYR A 135 -10.88 -4.86 7.15
CA TYR A 135 -10.26 -4.23 5.98
C TYR A 135 -11.26 -3.41 5.15
N GLY A 136 -11.14 -2.09 5.23
CA GLY A 136 -11.96 -1.15 4.48
C GLY A 136 -13.44 -1.25 4.84
N ASN A 137 -14.31 -1.25 3.84
CA ASN A 137 -15.76 -1.40 4.02
C ASN A 137 -16.21 -2.87 4.22
N ASN A 138 -15.25 -3.80 4.28
CA ASN A 138 -15.47 -5.23 4.48
C ASN A 138 -16.37 -5.92 3.43
N ASN A 139 -16.61 -5.30 2.27
CA ASN A 139 -17.56 -5.81 1.30
C ASN A 139 -16.86 -6.47 0.11
N VAL A 140 -17.03 -7.79 -0.04
CA VAL A 140 -16.45 -8.60 -1.12
C VAL A 140 -17.43 -8.78 -2.28
N GLY A 141 -18.72 -8.55 -2.06
CA GLY A 141 -19.76 -8.88 -3.05
C GLY A 141 -19.87 -10.38 -3.28
N THR A 142 -20.08 -10.78 -4.54
CA THR A 142 -20.30 -12.18 -4.94
C THR A 142 -19.19 -12.78 -5.80
N GLN A 143 -18.25 -11.95 -6.26
CA GLN A 143 -17.19 -12.36 -7.20
C GLN A 143 -15.84 -12.36 -6.50
N VAL A 144 -15.34 -13.54 -6.14
CA VAL A 144 -14.14 -13.70 -5.30
C VAL A 144 -12.84 -13.29 -5.99
N ASP A 145 -12.80 -13.18 -7.31
CA ASP A 145 -11.55 -12.99 -8.06
C ASP A 145 -11.39 -11.60 -8.71
N ASN A 146 -12.28 -10.64 -8.40
CA ASN A 146 -12.16 -9.28 -8.92
C ASN A 146 -12.63 -8.17 -7.97
N PHE A 147 -13.15 -8.48 -6.78
CA PHE A 147 -13.77 -7.50 -5.89
C PHE A 147 -12.85 -6.32 -5.48
N TRP A 148 -11.53 -6.54 -5.50
CA TRP A 148 -10.53 -5.49 -5.22
C TRP A 148 -10.18 -4.65 -6.45
N LEU A 149 -10.49 -5.13 -7.65
CA LEU A 149 -10.20 -4.47 -8.94
C LEU A 149 -11.33 -3.55 -9.40
N VAL A 150 -12.58 -3.92 -9.11
CA VAL A 150 -13.78 -3.20 -9.59
C VAL A 150 -14.78 -2.86 -8.47
N GLY A 151 -14.48 -3.25 -7.24
CA GLY A 151 -15.41 -3.16 -6.12
C GLY A 151 -16.24 -4.45 -5.95
N PRO A 152 -17.06 -4.55 -4.88
CA PRO A 152 -17.51 -3.44 -4.03
C PRO A 152 -16.54 -3.07 -2.89
N LEU A 153 -15.42 -3.80 -2.74
CA LEU A 153 -14.44 -3.51 -1.69
C LEU A 153 -13.85 -2.12 -1.88
N LYS A 154 -13.90 -1.30 -0.83
CA LYS A 154 -13.26 0.02 -0.82
C LYS A 154 -12.63 0.34 0.52
N ILE A 155 -11.52 1.06 0.50
CA ILE A 155 -10.70 1.43 1.65
C ILE A 155 -10.24 2.89 1.52
N THR A 156 -10.07 3.59 2.63
CA THR A 156 -9.48 4.95 2.65
C THR A 156 -7.95 4.90 2.76
N PRO A 157 -7.23 5.95 2.33
CA PRO A 157 -5.78 6.03 2.57
C PRO A 157 -5.38 5.99 4.05
N VAL A 158 -6.23 6.48 4.94
CA VAL A 158 -6.05 6.36 6.40
C VAL A 158 -6.17 4.92 6.88
N GLU A 159 -7.08 4.14 6.31
CA GLU A 159 -7.22 2.71 6.62
C GLU A 159 -6.04 1.90 6.05
N GLU A 160 -5.60 2.19 4.81
CA GLU A 160 -4.43 1.56 4.18
C GLU A 160 -3.14 1.78 5.00
N VAL A 161 -2.86 3.01 5.45
CA VAL A 161 -1.63 3.28 6.23
C VAL A 161 -1.65 2.59 7.59
N ARG A 162 -2.83 2.44 8.21
CA ARG A 162 -2.99 1.70 9.47
C ARG A 162 -2.79 0.21 9.27
N PHE A 163 -3.35 -0.35 8.19
CA PHE A 163 -3.13 -1.74 7.81
C PHE A 163 -1.63 -2.01 7.56
N ALA A 164 -0.96 -1.14 6.80
CA ALA A 164 0.48 -1.25 6.52
C ALA A 164 1.32 -1.19 7.79
N TYR A 165 1.02 -0.25 8.70
CA TYR A 165 1.70 -0.15 9.99
C TYR A 165 1.48 -1.40 10.86
N ALA A 166 0.26 -1.91 10.92
CA ALA A 166 -0.06 -3.12 11.67
C ALA A 166 0.70 -4.34 11.11
N LEU A 167 0.79 -4.48 9.78
CA LEU A 167 1.60 -5.52 9.14
C LEU A 167 3.09 -5.36 9.46
N ALA A 168 3.62 -4.13 9.37
CA ALA A 168 5.02 -3.82 9.67
C ALA A 168 5.41 -4.24 11.11
N LYS A 169 4.49 -4.04 12.05
CA LYS A 169 4.63 -4.41 13.47
C LYS A 169 4.21 -5.85 13.78
N GLN A 170 3.74 -6.60 12.78
CA GLN A 170 3.20 -7.95 12.91
C GLN A 170 2.05 -8.03 13.94
N LYS A 171 1.13 -7.07 13.87
CA LYS A 171 -0.02 -6.89 14.78
C LYS A 171 -1.37 -7.08 14.10
N LEU A 172 -1.41 -7.47 12.83
CA LEU A 172 -2.64 -7.97 12.24
C LEU A 172 -3.03 -9.30 12.90
N PRO A 173 -4.31 -9.72 12.85
CA PRO A 173 -4.76 -10.94 13.51
C PRO A 173 -4.42 -12.18 12.65
N PHE A 174 -3.14 -12.37 12.37
CA PHE A 174 -2.58 -13.53 11.68
C PHE A 174 -1.36 -14.00 12.47
N ASP A 175 -0.90 -15.23 12.20
CA ASP A 175 0.32 -15.72 12.84
C ASP A 175 1.52 -14.83 12.50
N GLN A 176 2.43 -14.66 13.46
CA GLN A 176 3.63 -13.84 13.27
C GLN A 176 4.48 -14.36 12.10
N SER A 177 4.57 -15.67 11.92
CA SER A 177 5.26 -16.32 10.80
C SER A 177 4.63 -15.93 9.45
N THR A 178 3.30 -15.98 9.34
CA THR A 178 2.55 -15.55 8.14
C THR A 178 2.81 -14.09 7.82
N GLN A 179 2.74 -13.21 8.83
CA GLN A 179 3.02 -11.78 8.65
C GLN A 179 4.47 -11.53 8.25
N GLN A 180 5.43 -12.22 8.86
CA GLN A 180 6.85 -12.10 8.51
C GLN A 180 7.13 -12.55 7.06
N GLN A 181 6.49 -13.62 6.60
CA GLN A 181 6.62 -14.08 5.22
C GLN A 181 6.10 -13.04 4.22
N VAL A 182 4.88 -12.53 4.42
CA VAL A 182 4.30 -11.49 3.55
C VAL A 182 5.10 -10.20 3.62
N LYS A 183 5.60 -9.83 4.80
CA LYS A 183 6.51 -8.69 4.99
C LYS A 183 7.73 -8.81 4.07
N GLY A 184 8.35 -9.99 4.02
CA GLY A 184 9.50 -10.28 3.15
C GLY A 184 9.20 -10.11 1.66
N MET A 185 7.97 -10.42 1.22
CA MET A 185 7.55 -10.26 -0.18
C MET A 185 7.45 -8.79 -0.62
N LEU A 186 7.38 -7.86 0.35
CA LEU A 186 7.15 -6.44 0.11
C LEU A 186 8.42 -5.60 0.10
N LEU A 187 9.59 -6.18 0.44
CA LEU A 187 10.85 -5.44 0.41
C LEU A 187 11.14 -4.96 -1.01
N LEU A 188 11.38 -3.66 -1.15
CA LEU A 188 11.67 -3.03 -2.44
C LEU A 188 13.11 -2.55 -2.51
N ASP A 189 13.54 -1.77 -1.51
CA ASP A 189 14.83 -1.11 -1.50
C ASP A 189 15.43 -1.10 -0.08
N GLU A 190 16.77 -1.06 -0.03
CA GLU A 190 17.55 -0.83 1.19
C GLU A 190 18.59 0.27 0.90
N VAL A 191 18.51 1.37 1.64
CA VAL A 191 19.36 2.56 1.44
C VAL A 191 19.94 2.97 2.79
N GLN A 192 21.27 2.88 2.93
CA GLN A 192 22.01 3.24 4.16
C GLN A 192 21.38 2.61 5.44
N GLY A 193 20.96 1.35 5.34
CA GLY A 193 20.35 0.59 6.44
C GLY A 193 18.85 0.88 6.68
N ALA A 194 18.24 1.83 5.96
CA ALA A 194 16.79 1.98 5.93
C ALA A 194 16.18 1.05 4.88
N LYS A 195 15.13 0.31 5.25
CA LYS A 195 14.42 -0.64 4.37
C LYS A 195 13.04 -0.12 4.02
N ILE A 196 12.71 -0.13 2.74
CA ILE A 196 11.39 0.28 2.24
C ILE A 196 10.64 -0.97 1.80
N TYR A 197 9.45 -1.13 2.37
CA TYR A 197 8.52 -2.20 2.02
C TYR A 197 7.26 -1.56 1.48
N ALA A 198 6.79 -1.94 0.29
CA ALA A 198 5.55 -1.39 -0.22
C ALA A 198 4.90 -2.27 -1.29
N LYS A 199 3.61 -2.00 -1.51
CA LYS A 199 2.86 -2.48 -2.66
C LYS A 199 2.23 -1.33 -3.43
N SER A 200 2.44 -1.36 -4.75
CA SER A 200 1.74 -0.48 -5.69
C SER A 200 0.32 -0.97 -6.00
N GLY A 201 -0.59 -0.06 -6.29
CA GLY A 201 -1.93 -0.35 -6.78
C GLY A 201 -2.33 0.58 -7.93
N TRP A 202 -2.97 0.05 -8.96
CA TRP A 202 -3.59 0.85 -10.02
C TRP A 202 -4.93 0.21 -10.37
N GLY A 203 -6.02 0.91 -10.06
CA GLY A 203 -7.38 0.55 -10.48
C GLY A 203 -7.66 1.13 -11.86
N MET A 204 -7.38 0.35 -12.91
CA MET A 204 -7.57 0.77 -14.32
C MET A 204 -9.04 0.65 -14.78
N ASP A 205 -9.80 -0.26 -14.15
CA ASP A 205 -11.17 -0.62 -14.54
C ASP A 205 -12.25 0.22 -13.82
N VAL A 206 -11.86 1.36 -13.23
CA VAL A 206 -12.77 2.30 -12.56
C VAL A 206 -12.53 3.72 -13.07
N SER A 207 -13.56 4.57 -12.98
CA SER A 207 -13.48 5.99 -13.34
C SER A 207 -13.92 6.88 -12.18
N PRO A 208 -13.10 7.86 -11.76
CA PRO A 208 -11.71 8.07 -12.17
C PRO A 208 -10.81 6.90 -11.72
N GLN A 209 -9.72 6.64 -12.45
CA GLN A 209 -8.76 5.61 -12.05
C GLN A 209 -7.99 6.02 -10.80
N VAL A 210 -7.63 5.04 -9.98
CA VAL A 210 -6.96 5.28 -8.69
C VAL A 210 -5.57 4.65 -8.66
N GLY A 211 -4.59 5.40 -8.14
CA GLY A 211 -3.21 5.00 -7.95
C GLY A 211 -2.86 4.93 -6.48
N TRP A 212 -2.14 3.89 -6.09
CA TRP A 212 -1.68 3.63 -4.74
C TRP A 212 -0.19 3.33 -4.66
N TRP A 213 0.42 3.73 -3.56
CA TRP A 213 1.71 3.22 -3.10
C TRP A 213 1.68 3.14 -1.56
N THR A 214 1.48 1.94 -1.04
CA THR A 214 1.20 1.70 0.38
C THR A 214 2.26 0.81 1.00
N GLY A 215 2.79 1.19 2.14
CA GLY A 215 3.93 0.50 2.73
C GLY A 215 4.44 1.15 4.01
N TRP A 216 5.70 0.87 4.34
CA TRP A 216 6.42 1.52 5.43
C TRP A 216 7.92 1.58 5.14
N ILE A 217 8.57 2.51 5.83
CA ILE A 217 10.01 2.56 5.96
C ILE A 217 10.40 2.08 7.36
N GLU A 218 11.39 1.22 7.43
CA GLU A 218 12.05 0.76 8.65
C GLU A 218 13.46 1.37 8.66
N GLN A 219 13.67 2.42 9.45
CA GLN A 219 14.96 3.12 9.55
C GLN A 219 15.99 2.23 10.27
N ALA A 220 17.28 2.52 10.11
CA ALA A 220 18.37 1.71 10.69
C ALA A 220 18.28 1.53 12.22
N ASN A 221 17.64 2.46 12.92
CA ASN A 221 17.38 2.39 14.37
C ASN A 221 16.13 1.55 14.74
N GLY A 222 15.50 0.88 13.77
CA GLY A 222 14.29 0.07 13.93
C GLY A 222 12.98 0.87 14.01
N LYS A 223 13.02 2.21 13.85
CA LYS A 223 11.80 3.02 13.80
C LYS A 223 11.03 2.72 12.52
N ILE A 224 9.75 2.42 12.68
CA ILE A 224 8.83 2.14 11.59
C ILE A 224 7.91 3.35 11.39
N THR A 225 7.83 3.83 10.16
CA THR A 225 6.87 4.85 9.73
C THR A 225 6.14 4.32 8.50
N ALA A 226 4.82 4.15 8.60
CA ALA A 226 3.99 3.72 7.48
C ALA A 226 3.60 4.90 6.60
N PHE A 227 3.38 4.62 5.33
CA PHE A 227 2.88 5.58 4.35
C PHE A 227 1.82 4.96 3.44
N SER A 228 0.92 5.80 2.94
CA SER A 228 -0.03 5.46 1.89
C SER A 228 -0.22 6.66 0.97
N LEU A 229 0.32 6.57 -0.25
CA LEU A 229 0.01 7.50 -1.32
C LEU A 229 -1.28 7.06 -2.02
N ASN A 230 -2.19 8.00 -2.25
CA ASN A 230 -3.37 7.84 -3.10
C ASN A 230 -3.47 9.01 -4.08
N MET A 231 -3.62 8.72 -5.36
CA MET A 231 -3.73 9.75 -6.40
C MET A 231 -4.68 9.33 -7.52
N GLU A 232 -5.15 10.30 -8.29
CA GLU A 232 -5.83 10.04 -9.55
C GLU A 232 -4.83 9.63 -10.64
N MET A 233 -5.20 8.62 -11.43
CA MET A 233 -4.40 8.12 -12.54
C MET A 233 -5.06 8.56 -13.85
N SER A 234 -4.36 9.37 -14.64
CA SER A 234 -4.88 9.86 -15.91
C SER A 234 -3.86 9.74 -17.05
N GLN A 235 -2.59 9.51 -16.73
CA GLN A 235 -1.49 9.37 -17.69
C GLN A 235 -0.66 8.11 -17.39
N PRO A 236 -0.12 7.41 -18.41
CA PRO A 236 0.73 6.24 -18.21
C PRO A 236 1.93 6.48 -17.29
N GLU A 237 2.53 7.67 -17.36
CA GLU A 237 3.69 8.11 -16.59
C GLU A 237 3.40 8.10 -15.07
N HIS A 238 2.13 8.25 -14.68
CA HIS A 238 1.73 8.15 -13.28
C HIS A 238 2.10 6.80 -12.66
N ALA A 239 2.29 5.75 -13.48
CA ALA A 239 2.75 4.45 -13.01
C ALA A 239 4.03 4.56 -12.18
N GLU A 240 5.04 5.27 -12.70
CA GLU A 240 6.33 5.48 -12.04
C GLU A 240 6.28 6.65 -11.04
N THR A 241 5.50 7.70 -11.37
CA THR A 241 5.36 8.89 -10.51
C THR A 241 4.88 8.55 -9.10
N ARG A 242 4.02 7.52 -8.93
CA ARG A 242 3.60 7.05 -7.59
C ARG A 242 4.80 6.73 -6.69
N LYS A 243 5.79 5.98 -7.20
CA LYS A 243 7.02 5.66 -6.44
C LYS A 243 7.84 6.92 -6.21
N ALA A 244 8.05 7.72 -7.25
CA ALA A 244 8.87 8.92 -7.19
C ALA A 244 8.37 9.93 -6.14
N ILE A 245 7.06 10.20 -6.09
CA ILE A 245 6.47 11.10 -5.09
C ILE A 245 6.70 10.57 -3.67
N VAL A 246 6.50 9.27 -3.44
CA VAL A 246 6.75 8.68 -2.10
C VAL A 246 8.20 8.87 -1.69
N TYR A 247 9.17 8.55 -2.55
CA TYR A 247 10.58 8.62 -2.19
C TYR A 247 11.03 10.05 -1.92
N GLN A 248 10.64 11.00 -2.79
CA GLN A 248 10.95 12.41 -2.59
C GLN A 248 10.28 12.96 -1.32
N ALA A 249 9.04 12.57 -1.02
CA ALA A 249 8.38 12.99 0.21
C ALA A 249 9.05 12.37 1.46
N LEU A 250 9.47 11.10 1.41
CA LEU A 250 10.22 10.48 2.51
C LEU A 250 11.55 11.19 2.76
N GLN A 251 12.22 11.66 1.71
CA GLN A 251 13.42 12.49 1.82
C GLN A 251 13.13 13.87 2.43
N GLN A 252 12.09 14.56 1.94
CA GLN A 252 11.65 15.86 2.48
C GLN A 252 11.22 15.82 3.95
N LEU A 253 10.79 14.64 4.43
CA LEU A 253 10.41 14.41 5.82
C LEU A 253 11.55 13.84 6.69
N ASP A 254 12.78 13.81 6.18
CA ASP A 254 13.96 13.24 6.84
C ASP A 254 13.78 11.78 7.30
N LEU A 255 12.92 11.02 6.60
CA LEU A 255 12.68 9.60 6.85
C LEU A 255 13.61 8.71 6.03
N LEU A 256 13.99 9.18 4.84
CA LEU A 256 14.93 8.54 3.93
C LEU A 256 16.05 9.53 3.62
N VAL A 257 17.28 9.03 3.57
CA VAL A 257 18.44 9.83 3.17
C VAL A 257 18.45 10.09 1.65
N ASN A 258 19.05 11.21 1.25
CA ASN A 258 19.26 11.53 -0.17
C ASN A 258 20.31 10.61 -0.82
#